data_AF-A0AA42PHK9-F1
#
_entry.id   AF-A0AA42PHK9-F1
#
_cell.length_a   1.000
_cell.length_b   1.000
_cell.length_c   1.000
_cell.angle_alpha   90.00
_cell.angle_beta   90.00
_cell.angle_gamma   90.00
#
_symmetry.space_group_name_H-M   'P 1'
#
loop_
_entity.id
_entity.type
_entity.pdbx_description
1 polymer ?
#
loop_
_entity_poly.entity_id
_entity_poly.type
_entity_poly.pdbx_seq_one_letter_code
_entity_poly.pdbx_strand_id
1 'polypeptide(L)'
;MQRHAAACVEYDQRHEQLAFPGGYANALKQLAEHDPDTVDVVLTFLEVRPYFFRSGYMWKTLLKRVQRVPMGAKHQARLQKILAAYAVYRSARSQ
;
A
#
# COMPACT_ATOMS: atom_id res chain seq x y z
N MET A 1 28.07 19.45 -1.22
CA MET A 1 26.70 19.76 -0.74
C MET A 1 25.66 19.79 -1.88
N GLN A 2 25.91 20.45 -3.03
CA GLN A 2 24.95 20.55 -4.14
C GLN A 2 24.46 19.20 -4.73
N ARG A 3 25.36 18.21 -4.89
CA ARG A 3 25.00 16.90 -5.48
C ARG A 3 24.04 16.07 -4.61
N HIS A 4 24.15 16.19 -3.29
CA HIS A 4 23.24 15.54 -2.34
C HIS A 4 21.85 16.18 -2.40
N ALA A 5 21.78 17.52 -2.40
CA ALA A 5 20.52 18.24 -2.52
C ALA A 5 19.78 17.90 -3.83
N ALA A 6 20.50 17.86 -4.96
CA ALA A 6 19.92 17.48 -6.24
C ALA A 6 19.36 16.04 -6.24
N ALA A 7 20.09 15.09 -5.62
CA ALA A 7 19.63 13.71 -5.49
C ALA A 7 18.39 13.57 -4.59
N CYS A 8 18.31 14.34 -3.50
CA CYS A 8 17.10 14.38 -2.66
C CYS A 8 15.89 14.91 -3.45
N VAL A 9 16.07 15.97 -4.23
CA VAL A 9 15.00 16.53 -5.07
C VAL A 9 14.53 15.52 -6.12
N GLU A 10 15.46 14.84 -6.80
CA GLU A 10 15.10 13.80 -7.78
C GLU A 10 14.36 12.62 -7.13
N TYR A 11 14.81 12.19 -5.95
CA TYR A 11 14.14 11.15 -5.19
C TYR A 11 12.71 11.56 -4.84
N ASP A 12 12.52 12.75 -4.28
CA ASP A 12 11.19 13.24 -3.87
C ASP A 12 10.25 13.38 -5.07
N GLN A 13 10.77 13.83 -6.23
CA GLN A 13 9.99 13.95 -7.47
C GLN A 13 9.55 12.59 -8.04
N ARG A 14 10.37 11.55 -7.88
CA ARG A 14 10.08 10.21 -8.43
C ARG A 14 9.45 9.25 -7.44
N HIS A 15 9.54 9.54 -6.13
CA HIS A 15 9.11 8.64 -5.06
C HIS A 15 7.68 8.17 -5.26
N GLU A 16 6.77 9.08 -5.64
CA GLU A 16 5.36 8.74 -5.85
C GLU A 16 5.18 7.62 -6.88
N GLN A 17 5.86 7.72 -8.02
CA GLN A 17 5.77 6.77 -9.14
C GLN A 17 6.50 5.46 -8.85
N LEU A 18 7.57 5.51 -8.06
CA LEU A 18 8.36 4.34 -7.68
C LEU A 18 7.74 3.55 -6.52
N ALA A 19 7.01 4.23 -5.63
CA ALA A 19 6.44 3.61 -4.44
C ALA A 19 5.20 2.75 -4.73
N PHE A 20 4.49 3.03 -5.82
CA PHE A 20 3.26 2.32 -6.17
C PHE A 20 3.03 2.34 -7.68
N PRO A 21 2.61 1.22 -8.31
CA PRO A 21 2.28 1.20 -9.72
C PRO A 21 1.24 2.27 -10.08
N GLY A 22 1.56 3.14 -11.03
CA GLY A 22 0.67 4.25 -11.42
C GLY A 22 0.59 5.41 -10.43
N GLY A 23 1.44 5.43 -9.40
CA GLY A 23 1.51 6.51 -8.42
C GLY A 23 0.62 6.29 -7.20
N TYR A 24 1.14 6.58 -6.01
CA TYR A 24 0.41 6.35 -4.76
C TYR A 24 -0.86 7.22 -4.63
N ALA A 25 -0.81 8.50 -5.00
CA ALA A 25 -1.98 9.36 -4.89
C ALA A 25 -3.08 8.93 -5.87
N ASN A 26 -2.69 8.52 -7.08
CA ASN A 26 -3.62 7.99 -8.07
C ASN A 26 -4.28 6.68 -7.60
N ALA A 27 -3.51 5.74 -7.05
CA ALA A 27 -4.06 4.51 -6.49
C ALA A 27 -5.07 4.78 -5.37
N LEU A 28 -4.80 5.78 -4.51
CA LEU A 28 -5.75 6.19 -3.48
C LEU A 28 -7.06 6.77 -4.03
N LYS A 29 -7.00 7.45 -5.18
CA LYS A 29 -8.17 7.97 -5.90
C LYS A 29 -8.96 6.82 -6.54
N GLN A 30 -8.31 5.99 -7.34
CA GLN A 30 -8.94 4.87 -8.05
C GLN A 30 -9.54 3.84 -7.08
N LEU A 31 -8.90 3.61 -5.93
CA LEU A 31 -9.45 2.77 -4.87
C LEU A 31 -10.76 3.33 -4.29
N ALA A 32 -10.88 4.66 -4.19
CA ALA A 32 -12.12 5.31 -3.75
C ALA A 32 -13.23 5.24 -4.82
N GLU A 33 -12.85 5.12 -6.09
CA GLU A 33 -13.75 4.91 -7.23
C GLU A 33 -14.10 3.41 -7.42
N HIS A 34 -13.59 2.52 -6.56
CA HIS A 34 -13.77 1.07 -6.60
C HIS A 34 -13.25 0.40 -7.89
N ASP A 35 -12.21 0.96 -8.48
CA ASP A 35 -11.56 0.38 -9.64
C ASP A 35 -11.02 -1.04 -9.33
N PRO A 36 -11.46 -2.09 -10.05
CA PRO A 36 -11.14 -3.47 -9.71
C PRO A 36 -9.66 -3.79 -9.88
N ASP A 37 -8.99 -3.21 -10.88
CA ASP A 37 -7.56 -3.42 -11.11
C ASP A 37 -6.74 -2.81 -9.96
N THR A 38 -7.13 -1.63 -9.51
CA THR A 38 -6.52 -0.97 -8.36
C THR A 38 -6.70 -1.77 -7.07
N VAL A 39 -7.87 -2.37 -6.86
CA VAL A 39 -8.09 -3.26 -5.70
C VAL A 39 -7.09 -4.41 -5.71
N ASP A 40 -6.86 -5.04 -6.85
CA ASP A 40 -5.89 -6.14 -6.98
C ASP A 40 -4.44 -5.70 -6.69
N VAL A 41 -4.04 -4.52 -7.16
CA VAL A 41 -2.71 -3.95 -6.88
C VAL A 41 -2.56 -3.63 -5.39
N VAL A 42 -3.58 -3.02 -4.78
CA VAL A 42 -3.59 -2.68 -3.35
C VAL A 42 -3.51 -3.93 -2.49
N LEU A 43 -4.27 -4.97 -2.80
CA LEU A 43 -4.19 -6.25 -2.08
C LEU A 43 -2.80 -6.86 -2.20
N THR A 44 -2.19 -6.83 -3.39
CA THR A 44 -0.83 -7.32 -3.61
C THR A 44 0.21 -6.54 -2.79
N PHE A 45 0.10 -5.21 -2.73
CA PHE A 45 0.97 -4.39 -1.88
C PHE A 45 0.83 -4.75 -0.40
N LEU A 46 -0.40 -5.00 0.06
CA LEU A 46 -0.67 -5.38 1.44
C LEU A 46 -0.13 -6.78 1.79
N GLU A 47 -0.21 -7.72 0.84
CA GLU A 47 0.31 -9.09 0.96
C GLU A 47 1.84 -9.12 1.05
N VAL A 48 2.53 -8.44 0.12
CA VAL A 48 3.99 -8.45 0.04
C VAL A 48 4.62 -7.57 1.13
N ARG A 49 3.91 -6.52 1.56
CA ARG A 49 4.34 -5.57 2.60
C ARG A 49 5.78 -5.06 2.35
N PRO A 50 6.02 -4.39 1.21
CA PRO A 50 7.35 -3.96 0.81
C PRO A 50 7.98 -3.01 1.84
N TYR A 51 9.30 -3.06 1.97
CA TYR A 51 10.05 -2.26 2.95
C TYR A 51 10.85 -1.15 2.26
N PHE A 52 10.29 0.05 2.24
CA PHE A 52 10.93 1.26 1.73
C PHE A 52 10.41 2.49 2.48
N PHE A 53 10.95 3.67 2.19
CA PHE A 53 10.55 4.92 2.86
C PHE A 53 9.03 5.12 2.83
N ARG A 54 8.44 5.32 4.01
CA ARG A 54 6.99 5.50 4.25
C ARG A 54 6.09 4.30 3.92
N SER A 55 6.61 3.15 3.50
CA SER A 55 5.78 1.99 3.11
C SER A 55 4.85 1.52 4.24
N GLY A 56 5.28 1.62 5.50
CA GLY A 56 4.43 1.30 6.67
C GLY A 56 3.24 2.25 6.85
N TYR A 57 3.38 3.54 6.53
CA TYR A 57 2.28 4.51 6.54
C TYR A 57 1.32 4.26 5.38
N MET A 58 1.88 3.95 4.20
CA MET A 58 1.09 3.57 3.04
C MET A 58 0.26 2.33 3.32
N TRP A 59 0.87 1.28 3.88
CA TRP A 59 0.21 0.02 4.23
C TRP A 59 -0.98 0.24 5.16
N LYS A 60 -0.81 1.01 6.24
CA LYS A 60 -1.91 1.32 7.19
C LYS A 60 -3.07 2.05 6.49
N THR A 61 -2.74 3.02 5.64
CA THR A 61 -3.74 3.82 4.92
C THR A 61 -4.51 2.97 3.91
N LEU A 62 -3.79 2.16 3.13
CA LEU A 62 -4.36 1.26 2.14
C LEU A 62 -5.26 0.21 2.79
N LEU A 63 -4.81 -0.43 3.87
CA LEU A 63 -5.60 -1.42 4.59
C LEU A 63 -6.94 -0.82 5.06
N LYS A 64 -6.90 0.37 5.67
CA LYS A 64 -8.12 1.04 6.15
C LYS A 64 -9.10 1.36 5.02
N ARG A 65 -8.60 1.74 3.84
CA ARG A 65 -9.44 2.13 2.70
C ARG A 65 -10.01 0.93 1.96
N VAL A 66 -9.20 -0.09 1.67
CA VAL A 66 -9.64 -1.26 0.91
C VAL A 66 -10.75 -2.04 1.64
N GLN A 67 -10.78 -2.03 2.97
CA GLN A 67 -11.87 -2.62 3.77
C GLN A 67 -13.25 -1.99 3.53
N ARG A 68 -13.31 -0.79 2.95
CA ARG A 68 -14.57 -0.08 2.65
C ARG A 68 -15.04 -0.29 1.21
N VAL A 69 -14.21 -0.91 0.37
CA VAL A 69 -14.50 -1.13 -1.04
C VAL A 69 -15.34 -2.40 -1.18
N PRO A 70 -16.50 -2.34 -1.85
CA PRO A 70 -17.23 -3.54 -2.23
C PRO A 70 -16.35 -4.43 -3.10
N MET A 71 -16.19 -5.69 -2.73
CA MET A 71 -15.31 -6.60 -3.47
C MET A 71 -15.89 -8.01 -3.58
N GLY A 72 -15.54 -8.69 -4.67
CA GLY A 72 -15.96 -10.08 -4.91
C GLY A 72 -15.32 -11.07 -3.95
N ALA A 73 -15.86 -12.29 -3.91
CA ALA A 73 -15.44 -13.34 -2.98
C ALA A 73 -13.92 -13.63 -3.00
N LYS A 74 -13.29 -13.57 -4.18
CA LYS A 74 -11.84 -13.77 -4.36
C LYS A 74 -11.02 -12.72 -3.61
N HIS A 75 -11.33 -11.44 -3.80
CA HIS A 75 -10.65 -10.32 -3.15
C HIS A 75 -10.90 -10.31 -1.64
N GLN A 76 -12.13 -10.63 -1.23
CA GLN A 76 -12.47 -10.75 0.19
C GLN A 76 -11.64 -11.84 0.86
N ALA A 77 -11.48 -13.01 0.22
CA ALA A 77 -10.66 -14.10 0.76
C ALA A 77 -9.17 -13.70 0.87
N ARG A 78 -8.63 -12.95 -0.10
CA ARG A 78 -7.27 -12.37 0.00
C ARG A 78 -7.16 -11.44 1.21
N LEU A 79 -8.10 -10.51 1.36
CA LEU A 79 -8.12 -9.57 2.48
C LEU A 79 -8.16 -10.26 3.85
N GLN A 80 -8.94 -11.34 3.99
CA GLN A 80 -9.00 -12.10 5.25
C GLN A 80 -7.66 -12.76 5.59
N LYS A 81 -6.95 -13.32 4.60
CA LYS A 81 -5.60 -13.88 4.82
C LYS A 81 -4.61 -12.81 5.29
N ILE A 82 -4.66 -11.61 4.69
CA ILE A 82 -3.82 -10.47 5.09
C ILE A 82 -4.11 -10.08 6.54
N LEU A 83 -5.39 -9.96 6.92
CA LEU A 83 -5.80 -9.60 8.28
C LEU A 83 -5.33 -10.64 9.31
N ALA A 84 -5.50 -11.93 9.01
CA ALA A 84 -5.05 -13.02 9.86
C ALA A 84 -3.52 -12.98 10.07
N ALA A 85 -2.76 -12.87 8.98
CA ALA A 85 -1.31 -12.76 9.05
C ALA A 85 -0.85 -11.51 9.83
N TYR A 86 -1.53 -10.38 9.66
CA TYR A 86 -1.23 -9.15 10.38
C TYR A 86 -1.55 -9.25 11.88
N ALA A 87 -2.61 -9.96 12.27
CA ALA A 87 -2.92 -10.21 13.67
C ALA A 87 -1.82 -11.01 14.36
N VAL A 88 -1.31 -12.07 13.71
CA VAL A 88 -0.18 -12.87 14.20
C VAL A 88 1.09 -12.01 14.32
N TYR A 89 1.40 -11.20 13.30
CA TYR A 89 2.53 -10.28 13.34
C TYR A 89 2.44 -9.28 14.51
N ARG A 90 1.23 -8.79 14.81
CA ARG A 90 0.99 -7.82 15.89
C ARG A 90 1.13 -8.46 17.27
N SER A 91 0.63 -9.68 17.47
CA SER A 91 0.74 -10.39 18.76
C SER A 91 2.18 -10.75 19.10
N ALA A 92 2.97 -11.13 18.10
CA ALA A 92 4.40 -11.42 18.27
C ALA A 92 5.25 -10.17 18.63
N ARG A 93 4.74 -8.96 18.38
CA ARG A 93 5.42 -7.69 18.70
C ARG A 93 5.02 -7.07 20.03
N SER A 94 3.94 -7.54 20.63
CA SER A 94 3.45 -7.10 21.94
C SER A 94 3.95 -7.97 23.09
N GLN A 95 4.64 -9.07 22.77
CA GLN A 95 5.45 -9.87 23.70
C GLN A 95 6.87 -9.33 23.70
#